data_AF-A0A2T1KDU1-F1
#
_entry.id   AF-A0A2T1KDU1-F1
#
_cell.length_a   1.000
_cell.length_b   1.000
_cell.length_c   1.000
_cell.angle_alpha   90.00
_cell.angle_beta   90.00
_cell.angle_gamma   90.00
#
_symmetry.space_group_name_H-M   'P 1'
#
loop_
_entity.id
_entity.type
_entity.pdbx_description
1 polymer ?
#
loop_
_entity_poly.entity_id
_entity_poly.type
_entity_poly.pdbx_seq_one_letter_code
_entity_poly.pdbx_strand_id
1 'polypeptide(L)'
;MIRQLETEKTTEWLFGLNFVDYQERPEAKTELRWVDRLVPDGTWSGNLFDFYRIVYRKLTNPDTLKVPFRLSAGQRRDDTPVHEAIREALVNTLVHADFSGRISVLVVKRPDMFGFRNPGDMRIPVDRAVQGGESDCRNRIMHQMFLMIGLGERAGSGIPKIYSGWNWRHWRRPALYEIDEPPQTLLELRMLELMPEEVQQQLEERFGEAYSVLPRLGRLILATAATEQVVSHGRISEITTDHSHDITVALQSLVKNGMLEANGHGRGAVYHLPGAGMPTPEQVFGVSIGVDQPSSEDRVSGQKTYSGDKSNYSGDSANYSGDTEVYSGDKAPQSIGKAPYSGDSDSTVDRRDAFGRLISPALKAPAIHHLENLTPEFYQKLSAIAEPSATSKRLAPETMKAIILRLCNGQYVTRSCLAELLHRTADTLRHQYLSVMVEDKSLTLAFPQSPNDKRQAYITTSSLQELQG
;
A
#
# COMPACT_ATOMS: atom_id res chain seq x y z
N MET A 1 -45.02 54.64 -23.15
CA MET A 1 -43.65 54.91 -22.66
C MET A 1 -43.68 54.67 -21.16
N ILE A 2 -43.76 53.43 -20.70
CA ILE A 2 -42.60 52.61 -20.31
C ILE A 2 -42.98 51.14 -20.55
N ARG A 3 -42.47 50.59 -21.65
CA ARG A 3 -42.44 49.17 -22.02
C ARG A 3 -40.95 48.96 -22.26
N GLN A 4 -40.18 48.40 -21.30
CA GLN A 4 -38.79 47.91 -21.45
C GLN A 4 -37.95 47.76 -20.15
N LEU A 5 -38.50 47.58 -18.93
CA LEU A 5 -37.63 47.52 -17.73
C LEU A 5 -37.85 46.39 -16.71
N GLU A 6 -38.56 45.31 -17.03
CA GLU A 6 -38.76 44.20 -16.07
C GLU A 6 -38.55 42.78 -16.62
N THR A 7 -37.83 42.63 -17.74
CA THR A 7 -37.55 41.29 -18.33
C THR A 7 -36.07 40.91 -18.40
N GLU A 8 -35.15 41.76 -17.96
CA GLU A 8 -33.70 41.44 -18.01
C GLU A 8 -33.10 41.03 -16.66
N LYS A 9 -33.76 41.32 -15.52
CA LYS A 9 -33.23 40.96 -14.19
C LYS A 9 -33.73 39.62 -13.63
N THR A 10 -34.74 39.01 -14.25
CA THR A 10 -35.32 37.74 -13.79
C THR A 10 -34.69 36.52 -14.47
N THR A 11 -33.93 36.73 -15.54
CA THR A 11 -33.29 35.67 -16.35
C THR A 11 -31.81 35.46 -16.02
N GLU A 12 -31.13 36.39 -15.36
CA GLU A 12 -29.73 36.21 -14.90
C GLU A 12 -29.60 35.37 -13.61
N TRP A 13 -30.69 35.15 -12.86
CA TRP A 13 -30.69 34.31 -11.65
C TRP A 13 -31.08 32.85 -11.88
N LEU A 14 -31.47 32.47 -13.11
CA LEU A 14 -32.01 31.13 -13.41
C LEU A 14 -30.97 30.10 -13.88
N PHE A 15 -29.69 30.48 -14.02
CA PHE A 15 -28.63 29.58 -14.49
C PHE A 15 -27.45 29.42 -13.51
N GLY A 16 -27.55 29.97 -12.30
CA GLY A 16 -26.49 29.92 -11.30
C GLY A 16 -26.96 29.22 -10.04
N LEU A 17 -26.76 27.91 -9.95
CA LEU A 17 -26.33 27.16 -8.76
C LEU A 17 -26.37 25.66 -9.12
N ASN A 18 -25.33 25.17 -9.81
CA ASN A 18 -25.06 23.74 -9.92
C ASN A 18 -24.62 23.22 -8.53
N PHE A 19 -25.51 23.19 -7.54
CA PHE A 19 -25.15 22.83 -6.17
C PHE A 19 -25.03 21.30 -5.98
N VAL A 20 -25.47 20.51 -6.94
CA VAL A 20 -25.30 19.05 -7.02
C VAL A 20 -24.80 18.63 -8.41
N ASP A 21 -23.94 17.61 -8.45
CA ASP A 21 -23.41 17.00 -9.67
C ASP A 21 -23.21 15.51 -9.43
N TYR A 22 -23.78 14.65 -10.27
CA TYR A 22 -23.45 13.22 -10.32
C TYR A 22 -22.76 12.91 -11.62
N GLN A 23 -21.68 12.13 -11.58
CA GLN A 23 -20.91 11.72 -12.75
C GLN A 23 -20.64 10.22 -12.71
N GLU A 24 -21.05 9.50 -13.76
CA GLU A 24 -20.66 8.11 -13.99
C GLU A 24 -19.56 8.07 -15.04
N ARG A 25 -18.45 7.40 -14.72
CA ARG A 25 -17.29 7.30 -15.62
C ARG A 25 -17.08 5.84 -16.04
N PRO A 26 -16.69 5.60 -17.31
CA PRO A 26 -16.56 4.25 -17.85
C PRO A 26 -15.29 3.52 -17.36
N GLU A 27 -14.25 4.26 -17.01
CA GLU A 27 -12.94 3.71 -16.64
C GLU A 27 -12.50 4.22 -15.26
N ALA A 28 -11.59 3.47 -14.64
CA ALA A 28 -10.87 3.87 -13.43
C ALA A 28 -9.84 5.00 -13.68
N LYS A 29 -10.04 5.83 -14.70
CA LYS A 29 -9.19 6.99 -15.04
C LYS A 29 -9.90 8.30 -14.70
N THR A 30 -9.10 9.32 -14.41
CA THR A 30 -9.58 10.69 -14.11
C THR A 30 -9.97 11.46 -15.38
N GLU A 31 -10.11 10.79 -16.53
CA GLU A 31 -10.47 11.43 -17.80
C GLU A 31 -11.86 12.08 -17.74
N LEU A 32 -12.04 13.17 -18.50
CA LEU A 32 -13.22 14.05 -18.48
C LEU A 32 -14.47 13.45 -19.13
N ARG A 33 -14.44 12.21 -19.63
CA ARG A 33 -15.57 11.63 -20.37
C ARG A 33 -16.47 10.81 -19.44
N TRP A 34 -17.57 11.41 -19.01
CA TRP A 34 -18.65 10.71 -18.31
C TRP A 34 -19.57 9.98 -19.30
N VAL A 35 -20.11 8.84 -18.90
CA VAL A 35 -21.16 8.11 -19.63
C VAL A 35 -22.56 8.53 -19.20
N ASP A 36 -22.68 9.07 -17.99
CA ASP A 36 -23.92 9.61 -17.45
C ASP A 36 -23.59 10.78 -16.52
N ARG A 37 -24.42 11.82 -16.55
CA ARG A 37 -24.26 12.99 -15.68
C ARG A 37 -25.61 13.57 -15.32
N LEU A 38 -25.82 13.85 -14.04
CA LEU A 38 -27.00 14.52 -13.54
C LEU A 38 -26.61 15.85 -12.90
N VAL A 39 -27.09 16.94 -13.48
CA VAL A 39 -26.98 18.32 -12.96
C VAL A 39 -28.37 18.97 -13.01
N PRO A 40 -28.61 20.08 -12.30
CA PRO A 40 -29.87 20.83 -12.37
C PRO A 40 -30.09 21.48 -13.75
N ASP A 41 -30.42 20.69 -14.77
CA ASP A 41 -30.61 21.11 -16.17
C ASP A 41 -32.08 21.36 -16.55
N GLY A 42 -32.99 21.23 -15.58
CA GLY A 42 -34.44 21.39 -15.79
C GLY A 42 -35.14 20.14 -16.31
N THR A 43 -34.44 19.02 -16.56
CA THR A 43 -35.07 17.75 -16.99
C THR A 43 -35.67 16.96 -15.83
N TRP A 44 -35.36 17.36 -14.60
CA TRP A 44 -35.88 16.83 -13.35
C TRP A 44 -36.16 18.00 -12.39
N SER A 45 -36.82 17.71 -11.27
CA SER A 45 -37.31 18.73 -10.32
C SER A 45 -36.24 19.64 -9.71
N GLY A 46 -34.96 19.25 -9.78
CA GLY A 46 -33.84 19.98 -9.19
C GLY A 46 -33.75 19.92 -7.66
N ASN A 47 -34.65 19.21 -6.97
CA ASN A 47 -34.66 19.17 -5.50
C ASN A 47 -33.75 18.06 -4.92
N LEU A 48 -33.18 18.30 -3.73
CA LEU A 48 -32.22 17.37 -3.11
C LEU A 48 -32.77 15.96 -2.85
N PHE A 49 -34.08 15.83 -2.59
CA PHE A 49 -34.67 14.52 -2.34
C PHE A 49 -34.78 13.70 -3.64
N ASP A 50 -35.19 14.32 -4.74
CA ASP A 50 -35.19 13.66 -6.05
C ASP A 50 -33.78 13.37 -6.53
N PHE A 51 -32.81 14.27 -6.26
CA PHE A 51 -31.39 13.99 -6.51
C PHE A 51 -30.95 12.72 -5.79
N TYR A 52 -31.22 12.63 -4.48
CA TYR A 52 -30.93 11.43 -3.68
C TYR A 52 -31.56 10.18 -4.31
N ARG A 53 -32.85 10.22 -4.68
CA ARG A 53 -33.55 9.05 -5.22
C ARG A 53 -32.98 8.58 -6.56
N ILE A 54 -32.67 9.52 -7.46
CA ILE A 54 -32.10 9.22 -8.77
C ILE A 54 -30.69 8.65 -8.60
N VAL A 55 -29.84 9.33 -7.82
CA VAL A 55 -28.44 8.93 -7.62
C VAL A 55 -28.34 7.60 -6.89
N TYR A 56 -29.09 7.39 -5.80
CA TYR A 56 -29.08 6.12 -5.07
C TYR A 56 -29.38 4.93 -5.99
N ARG A 57 -30.40 5.03 -6.85
CA ARG A 57 -30.74 3.99 -7.84
C ARG A 57 -29.60 3.72 -8.84
N LYS A 58 -28.88 4.77 -9.26
CA LYS A 58 -27.72 4.63 -10.17
C LYS A 58 -26.52 3.98 -9.49
N LEU A 59 -26.28 4.31 -8.21
CA LEU A 59 -25.20 3.72 -7.41
C LEU A 59 -25.46 2.25 -7.06
N THR A 60 -26.70 1.88 -6.78
CA THR A 60 -27.09 0.51 -6.37
C THR A 60 -27.67 -0.32 -7.51
N ASN A 61 -27.37 0.03 -8.77
CA ASN A 61 -27.86 -0.74 -9.91
C ASN A 61 -27.25 -2.17 -9.88
N PRO A 62 -28.06 -3.25 -9.79
CA PRO A 62 -27.59 -4.65 -9.70
C PRO A 62 -26.75 -5.12 -10.90
N ASP A 63 -26.91 -4.48 -12.06
CA ASP A 63 -26.12 -4.79 -13.24
C ASP A 63 -24.66 -4.36 -13.07
N THR A 64 -24.43 -3.30 -12.29
CA THR A 64 -23.10 -2.72 -12.06
C THR A 64 -22.53 -3.02 -10.67
N LEU A 65 -23.37 -3.16 -9.63
CA LEU A 65 -22.95 -3.48 -8.26
C LEU A 65 -23.18 -4.97 -7.99
N LYS A 66 -22.14 -5.78 -8.20
CA LYS A 66 -22.19 -7.24 -7.98
C LYS A 66 -21.96 -7.58 -6.51
N VAL A 67 -23.01 -7.48 -5.69
CA VAL A 67 -22.99 -7.91 -4.28
C VAL A 67 -23.93 -9.10 -4.07
N PRO A 68 -23.56 -10.10 -3.23
CA PRO A 68 -24.43 -11.22 -2.91
C PRO A 68 -25.74 -10.76 -2.25
N PHE A 69 -26.89 -11.28 -2.71
CA PHE A 69 -28.19 -11.01 -2.09
C PHE A 69 -28.45 -11.97 -0.93
N ARG A 70 -29.26 -11.56 0.06
CA ARG A 70 -29.79 -12.49 1.07
C ARG A 70 -31.23 -12.87 0.75
N LEU A 71 -31.60 -14.10 1.05
CA LEU A 71 -32.99 -14.53 1.12
C LEU A 71 -33.46 -14.40 2.58
N SER A 72 -34.59 -13.74 2.81
CA SER A 72 -35.24 -13.68 4.12
C SER A 72 -36.69 -14.11 3.94
N ALA A 73 -37.11 -15.19 4.60
CA ALA A 73 -38.45 -15.78 4.48
C ALA A 73 -38.87 -16.09 3.01
N GLY A 74 -37.93 -16.55 2.17
CA GLY A 74 -38.19 -16.88 0.77
C GLY A 74 -38.28 -15.69 -0.18
N GLN A 75 -38.16 -14.44 0.31
CA GLN A 75 -38.06 -13.25 -0.52
C GLN A 75 -36.61 -12.75 -0.58
N ARG A 76 -36.21 -12.30 -1.78
CA ARG A 76 -34.92 -11.64 -2.00
C ARG A 76 -34.93 -10.30 -1.28
N ARG A 77 -33.98 -10.12 -0.35
CA ARG A 77 -33.72 -8.84 0.31
C ARG A 77 -32.59 -8.16 -0.45
N ASP A 78 -32.93 -7.14 -1.23
CA ASP A 78 -31.97 -6.41 -2.05
C ASP A 78 -31.05 -5.50 -1.22
N ASP A 79 -31.47 -5.07 -0.03
CA ASP A 79 -30.64 -4.27 0.88
C ASP A 79 -29.62 -5.14 1.63
N THR A 80 -28.37 -5.08 1.17
CA THR A 80 -27.18 -5.64 1.85
C THR A 80 -26.50 -4.57 2.72
N PRO A 81 -25.55 -4.93 3.62
CA PRO A 81 -24.76 -3.94 4.35
C PRO A 81 -24.05 -2.92 3.45
N VAL A 82 -23.70 -3.30 2.21
CA VAL A 82 -23.13 -2.39 1.21
C VAL A 82 -24.16 -1.36 0.74
N HIS A 83 -25.42 -1.77 0.51
CA HIS A 83 -26.49 -0.84 0.14
C HIS A 83 -26.77 0.17 1.25
N GLU A 84 -26.76 -0.30 2.50
CA GLU A 84 -26.88 0.56 3.68
C GLU A 84 -25.70 1.56 3.77
N ALA A 85 -24.47 1.10 3.54
CA ALA A 85 -23.30 1.98 3.50
C ALA A 85 -23.37 3.04 2.39
N ILE A 86 -23.83 2.68 1.18
CA ILE A 86 -24.01 3.64 0.07
C ILE A 86 -25.09 4.67 0.40
N ARG A 87 -26.21 4.21 0.98
CA ARG A 87 -27.30 5.08 1.44
C ARG A 87 -26.78 6.10 2.45
N GLU A 88 -26.10 5.61 3.47
CA GLU A 88 -25.58 6.43 4.56
C GLU A 88 -24.52 7.42 4.07
N ALA A 89 -23.63 7.00 3.17
CA ALA A 89 -22.66 7.88 2.53
C ALA A 89 -23.34 9.01 1.75
N LEU A 90 -24.36 8.68 0.94
CA LEU A 90 -25.08 9.67 0.15
C LEU A 90 -25.87 10.64 1.04
N VAL A 91 -26.59 10.15 2.05
CA VAL A 91 -27.30 11.00 3.01
C VAL A 91 -26.34 11.92 3.76
N ASN A 92 -25.22 11.40 4.27
CA ASN A 92 -24.23 12.21 4.98
C ASN A 92 -23.63 13.29 4.08
N THR A 93 -23.37 12.97 2.81
CA THR A 93 -22.88 13.94 1.83
C THR A 93 -23.86 15.11 1.66
N LEU A 94 -25.17 14.85 1.62
CA LEU A 94 -26.18 15.90 1.47
C LEU A 94 -26.42 16.67 2.77
N VAL A 95 -26.49 15.98 3.90
CA VAL A 95 -26.79 16.57 5.21
C VAL A 95 -25.64 17.43 5.73
N HIS A 96 -24.39 17.07 5.45
CA HIS A 96 -23.21 17.79 5.96
C HIS A 96 -22.62 18.81 4.98
N ALA A 97 -23.15 18.90 3.76
CA ALA A 97 -22.75 19.89 2.76
C ALA A 97 -23.01 21.34 3.20
N ASP A 98 -22.03 22.19 2.94
CA ASP A 98 -22.17 23.64 3.00
C ASP A 98 -22.74 24.20 1.69
N PHE A 99 -24.04 24.46 1.66
CA PHE A 99 -24.74 25.03 0.51
C PHE A 99 -24.59 26.55 0.36
N SER A 100 -23.83 27.22 1.25
CA SER A 100 -23.60 28.67 1.14
C SER A 100 -22.49 29.02 0.13
N GLY A 101 -21.62 28.06 -0.19
CA GLY A 101 -20.49 28.23 -1.10
C GLY A 101 -20.81 28.00 -2.58
N ARG A 102 -19.79 28.10 -3.42
CA ARG A 102 -19.87 27.86 -4.89
C ARG A 102 -19.56 26.42 -5.29
N ILE A 103 -19.08 25.61 -4.36
CA ILE A 103 -18.68 24.23 -4.63
C ILE A 103 -19.92 23.36 -4.56
N SER A 104 -20.11 22.56 -5.60
CA SER A 104 -21.20 21.59 -5.65
C SER A 104 -20.91 20.37 -4.79
N VAL A 105 -21.97 19.76 -4.26
CA VAL A 105 -21.91 18.33 -3.94
C VAL A 105 -21.57 17.58 -5.21
N LEU A 106 -20.59 16.68 -5.16
CA LEU A 106 -20.21 15.84 -6.28
C LEU A 106 -20.26 14.37 -5.86
N VAL A 107 -20.98 13.56 -6.63
CA VAL A 107 -21.03 12.10 -6.49
C VAL A 107 -20.44 11.49 -7.75
N VAL A 108 -19.41 10.67 -7.60
CA VAL A 108 -18.73 9.99 -8.70
C VAL A 108 -18.93 8.49 -8.58
N LYS A 109 -19.42 7.88 -9.66
CA LYS A 109 -19.46 6.43 -9.82
C LYS A 109 -18.40 5.99 -10.83
N ARG A 110 -17.54 5.06 -10.41
CA ARG A 110 -16.58 4.34 -11.28
C ARG A 110 -16.76 2.83 -11.11
N PRO A 111 -16.24 2.00 -12.03
CA PRO A 111 -16.30 0.55 -11.87
C PRO A 111 -15.62 0.03 -10.59
N ASP A 112 -14.63 0.75 -10.07
CA ASP A 112 -13.82 0.35 -8.91
C ASP A 112 -14.18 1.06 -7.59
N MET A 113 -15.02 2.11 -7.63
CA MET A 113 -15.33 2.90 -6.42
C MET A 113 -16.54 3.82 -6.55
N PHE A 114 -16.98 4.32 -5.38
CA PHE A 114 -17.88 5.47 -5.24
C PHE A 114 -17.15 6.61 -4.51
N GLY A 115 -17.27 7.82 -5.06
CA GLY A 115 -16.64 9.03 -4.51
C GLY A 115 -17.72 10.02 -4.14
N PHE A 116 -17.65 10.54 -2.93
CA PHE A 116 -18.56 11.55 -2.43
C PHE A 116 -17.77 12.76 -2.00
N ARG A 117 -18.16 13.92 -2.47
CA ARG A 117 -17.59 15.20 -2.07
C ARG A 117 -18.71 16.11 -1.61
N ASN A 118 -18.62 16.58 -0.37
CA ASN A 118 -19.45 17.67 0.11
C ASN A 118 -18.60 18.93 0.30
N PRO A 119 -19.17 20.12 -0.01
CA PRO A 119 -18.55 21.38 0.32
C PRO A 119 -18.47 21.58 1.84
N GLY A 120 -17.38 22.21 2.28
CA GLY A 120 -17.10 22.51 3.68
C GLY A 120 -16.37 21.38 4.44
N ASP A 121 -15.71 21.79 5.52
CA ASP A 121 -14.93 20.91 6.40
C ASP A 121 -15.81 20.14 7.38
N MET A 122 -15.28 19.08 7.96
CA MET A 122 -15.85 18.31 9.03
C MET A 122 -16.06 19.19 10.28
N ARG A 123 -17.18 18.96 10.97
CA ARG A 123 -17.50 19.64 12.25
C ARG A 123 -16.87 18.94 13.46
N ILE A 124 -16.44 17.70 13.27
CA ILE A 124 -15.80 16.85 14.26
C ILE A 124 -14.55 16.24 13.63
N PRO A 125 -13.47 15.99 14.39
CA PRO A 125 -12.28 15.31 13.88
C PRO A 125 -12.62 13.96 13.21
N VAL A 126 -11.91 13.63 12.14
CA VAL A 126 -12.15 12.40 11.34
C VAL A 126 -12.07 11.13 12.19
N ASP A 127 -11.09 11.04 13.09
CA ASP A 127 -10.90 9.92 14.01
C ASP A 127 -12.11 9.73 14.94
N ARG A 128 -12.65 10.83 15.48
CA ARG A 128 -13.87 10.83 16.31
C ARG A 128 -15.11 10.44 15.50
N ALA A 129 -15.21 10.95 14.27
CA ALA A 129 -16.32 10.61 13.37
C ALA A 129 -16.36 9.10 13.07
N VAL A 130 -15.20 8.47 12.86
CA VAL A 130 -15.08 7.03 12.59
C VAL A 130 -15.39 6.17 13.82
N GLN A 131 -15.02 6.62 15.03
CA GLN A 131 -15.38 5.93 16.27
C GLN A 131 -16.90 5.95 16.54
N GLY A 132 -17.57 7.03 16.13
CA GLY A 132 -19.01 7.21 16.30
C GLY A 132 -19.41 7.69 17.69
N GLY A 133 -20.72 7.81 17.91
CA GLY A 133 -21.33 8.26 19.18
C GLY A 133 -21.48 9.78 19.33
N GLU A 134 -20.67 10.57 18.63
CA GLU A 134 -20.80 12.02 18.52
C GLU A 134 -21.16 12.42 17.08
N SER A 135 -22.00 13.45 16.94
CA SER A 135 -22.39 13.96 15.64
C SER A 135 -22.81 15.42 15.74
N ASP A 136 -22.26 16.24 14.84
CA ASP A 136 -22.69 17.62 14.63
C ASP A 136 -23.04 17.84 13.15
N CYS A 137 -24.35 17.88 12.87
CA CYS A 137 -24.89 18.05 11.53
C CYS A 137 -25.03 19.53 11.18
N ARG A 138 -24.51 19.94 10.01
CA ARG A 138 -24.74 21.28 9.44
C ARG A 138 -26.22 21.52 9.17
N ASN A 139 -26.88 20.61 8.47
CA ASN A 139 -28.27 20.80 8.03
C ASN A 139 -29.23 19.93 8.87
N ARG A 140 -29.53 20.35 10.11
CA ARG A 140 -30.38 19.59 11.06
C ARG A 140 -31.79 19.28 10.54
N ILE A 141 -32.40 20.22 9.80
CA ILE A 141 -33.73 20.03 9.21
C ILE A 141 -33.71 18.93 8.14
N MET A 142 -32.66 18.93 7.30
CA MET A 142 -32.49 17.91 6.26
C MET A 142 -32.23 16.53 6.88
N HIS A 143 -31.41 16.47 7.93
CA HIS A 143 -31.21 15.25 8.70
C HIS A 143 -32.53 14.71 9.27
N GLN A 144 -33.35 15.59 9.88
CA GLN A 144 -34.67 15.23 10.40
C GLN A 144 -35.60 14.72 9.30
N MET A 145 -35.56 15.31 8.11
CA MET A 145 -36.33 14.84 6.95
C MET A 145 -35.92 13.40 6.57
N PHE A 146 -34.62 13.11 6.43
CA PHE A 146 -34.13 11.76 6.10
C PHE A 146 -34.48 10.73 7.19
N LEU A 147 -34.46 11.12 8.46
CA LEU A 147 -34.94 10.30 9.58
C LEU A 147 -36.43 9.94 9.44
N MET A 148 -37.30 10.93 9.18
CA MET A 148 -38.75 10.72 9.09
C MET A 148 -39.17 9.78 7.96
N ILE A 149 -38.40 9.75 6.87
CA ILE A 149 -38.65 8.87 5.72
C ILE A 149 -37.90 7.53 5.81
N GLY A 150 -37.28 7.24 6.96
CA GLY A 150 -36.61 5.95 7.23
C GLY A 150 -35.31 5.74 6.46
N LEU A 151 -34.68 6.82 5.99
CA LEU A 151 -33.43 6.78 5.22
C LEU A 151 -32.20 7.21 6.01
N GLY A 152 -32.39 7.78 7.20
CA GLY A 152 -31.31 8.12 8.14
C GLY A 152 -31.47 7.40 9.47
N GLU A 153 -30.40 7.38 10.26
CA GLU A 153 -30.40 6.87 11.63
C GLU A 153 -30.14 7.94 12.69
N ARG A 154 -30.11 7.54 13.97
CA ARG A 154 -29.71 8.43 15.06
C ARG A 154 -28.32 9.01 14.77
N ALA A 155 -28.16 10.30 15.06
CA ALA A 155 -26.92 11.01 14.82
C ALA A 155 -25.72 10.29 15.49
N GLY A 156 -24.64 10.06 14.75
CA GLY A 156 -23.40 9.46 15.25
C GLY A 156 -23.20 7.97 14.97
N SER A 157 -24.15 7.27 14.34
CA SER A 157 -23.96 5.89 13.86
C SER A 157 -23.57 5.79 12.38
N GLY A 158 -23.72 6.88 11.62
CA GLY A 158 -23.62 6.89 10.17
C GLY A 158 -22.27 6.46 9.61
N ILE A 159 -21.20 7.17 9.98
CA ILE A 159 -19.84 6.84 9.52
C ILE A 159 -19.44 5.40 9.92
N PRO A 160 -19.58 4.95 11.18
CA PRO A 160 -19.31 3.55 11.55
C PRO A 160 -20.03 2.52 10.66
N LYS A 161 -21.28 2.80 10.26
CA LYS A 161 -22.04 1.92 9.36
C LYS A 161 -21.45 1.83 7.98
N ILE A 162 -21.03 2.96 7.40
CA ILE A 162 -20.32 2.99 6.11
C ILE A 162 -19.10 2.07 6.17
N TYR A 163 -18.27 2.22 7.21
CA TYR A 163 -17.08 1.40 7.41
C TYR A 163 -17.43 -0.08 7.59
N SER A 164 -18.40 -0.42 8.43
CA SER A 164 -18.79 -1.81 8.68
C SER A 164 -19.41 -2.48 7.44
N GLY A 165 -20.21 -1.76 6.66
CA GLY A 165 -20.85 -2.26 5.46
C GLY A 165 -19.86 -2.51 4.33
N TRP A 166 -18.85 -1.64 4.20
CA TRP A 166 -17.72 -1.88 3.29
C TRP A 166 -16.88 -3.08 3.71
N ASN A 167 -16.61 -3.16 5.02
CA ASN A 167 -15.81 -4.23 5.60
C ASN A 167 -16.45 -5.62 5.49
N TRP A 168 -17.78 -5.69 5.34
CA TRP A 168 -18.53 -6.94 5.19
C TRP A 168 -18.15 -7.72 3.92
N ARG A 169 -17.73 -7.05 2.84
CA ARG A 169 -17.14 -7.70 1.64
C ARG A 169 -15.61 -7.76 1.67
N HIS A 170 -15.00 -7.47 2.83
CA HIS A 170 -13.56 -7.36 2.95
C HIS A 170 -12.95 -6.37 1.95
N TRP A 171 -13.72 -5.35 1.57
CA TRP A 171 -13.23 -4.29 0.73
C TRP A 171 -12.31 -3.36 1.51
N ARG A 172 -11.40 -2.71 0.77
CA ARG A 172 -10.50 -1.71 1.33
C ARG A 172 -11.28 -0.65 2.12
N ARG A 173 -10.78 -0.31 3.31
CA ARG A 173 -11.42 0.67 4.19
C ARG A 173 -11.77 1.97 3.44
N PRO A 174 -12.92 2.60 3.75
CA PRO A 174 -13.24 3.94 3.27
C PRO A 174 -12.14 4.95 3.58
N ALA A 175 -11.82 5.81 2.61
CA ALA A 175 -10.90 6.94 2.80
C ALA A 175 -11.72 8.21 2.99
N LEU A 176 -11.65 8.79 4.19
CA LEU A 176 -12.29 10.06 4.57
C LEU A 176 -11.20 11.08 4.87
N TYR A 177 -11.20 12.20 4.15
CA TYR A 177 -10.20 13.26 4.29
C TYR A 177 -10.75 14.62 3.84
N GLU A 178 -10.02 15.68 4.19
CA GLU A 178 -10.40 17.07 3.93
C GLU A 178 -9.41 17.75 2.99
N ILE A 179 -9.88 18.76 2.26
CA ILE A 179 -9.06 19.68 1.45
C ILE A 179 -9.41 21.09 1.91
N ASP A 180 -8.40 21.84 2.36
CA ASP A 180 -8.62 23.16 3.00
C ASP A 180 -8.96 24.26 2.00
N GLU A 181 -8.45 24.19 0.75
CA GLU A 181 -8.56 25.27 -0.22
C GLU A 181 -9.06 24.81 -1.61
N PRO A 182 -10.35 25.07 -1.95
CA PRO A 182 -11.40 25.52 -1.04
C PRO A 182 -11.98 24.37 -0.20
N PRO A 183 -12.51 24.65 1.02
CA PRO A 183 -12.97 23.67 2.01
C PRO A 183 -13.87 22.56 1.45
N GLN A 184 -13.43 21.31 1.55
CA GLN A 184 -14.13 20.13 1.05
C GLN A 184 -13.88 18.92 1.94
N THR A 185 -14.92 18.13 2.18
CA THR A 185 -14.80 16.78 2.75
C THR A 185 -15.01 15.76 1.64
N LEU A 186 -14.13 14.75 1.57
CA LEU A 186 -14.17 13.69 0.57
C LEU A 186 -14.23 12.32 1.25
N LEU A 187 -15.13 11.49 0.74
CA LEU A 187 -15.27 10.08 1.11
C LEU A 187 -15.13 9.21 -0.14
N GLU A 188 -14.11 8.35 -0.16
CA GLU A 188 -13.90 7.36 -1.21
C GLU A 188 -14.17 5.95 -0.70
N LEU A 189 -15.08 5.24 -1.39
CA LEU A 189 -15.48 3.87 -1.11
C LEU A 189 -14.96 2.96 -2.23
N ARG A 190 -13.80 2.33 -2.03
CA ARG A 190 -13.12 1.49 -3.04
C ARG A 190 -13.54 0.04 -2.92
N MET A 191 -13.94 -0.60 -4.01
CA MET A 191 -14.45 -1.99 -4.04
C MET A 191 -13.36 -3.04 -4.25
N LEU A 192 -12.12 -2.74 -3.83
CA LEU A 192 -10.99 -3.68 -3.95
C LEU A 192 -11.12 -4.77 -2.88
N GLU A 193 -11.38 -6.01 -3.30
CA GLU A 193 -11.49 -7.21 -2.45
C GLU A 193 -10.13 -7.61 -1.89
N LEU A 194 -9.98 -7.49 -0.57
CA LEU A 194 -8.71 -7.78 0.13
C LEU A 194 -8.56 -9.27 0.49
N MET A 195 -9.64 -10.04 0.43
CA MET A 195 -9.63 -11.48 0.72
C MET A 195 -10.45 -12.25 -0.32
N PRO A 196 -9.90 -12.47 -1.54
CA PRO A 196 -10.54 -13.31 -2.55
C PRO A 196 -10.82 -14.72 -2.02
N GLU A 197 -11.91 -15.35 -2.46
CA GLU A 197 -12.31 -16.69 -2.01
C GLU A 197 -11.23 -17.74 -2.32
N GLU A 198 -10.56 -17.62 -3.46
CA GLU A 198 -9.47 -18.52 -3.86
C GLU A 198 -8.29 -18.45 -2.90
N VAL A 199 -7.95 -17.25 -2.42
CA VAL A 199 -6.86 -17.03 -1.46
C VAL A 199 -7.27 -17.56 -0.08
N GLN A 200 -8.54 -17.37 0.31
CA GLN A 200 -9.06 -17.92 1.57
C GLN A 200 -9.00 -19.45 1.56
N GLN A 201 -9.42 -20.08 0.47
CA GLN A 201 -9.36 -21.54 0.31
C GLN A 201 -7.92 -22.06 0.35
N GLN A 202 -6.98 -21.42 -0.36
CA GLN A 202 -5.57 -21.80 -0.33
C GLN A 202 -4.97 -21.70 1.09
N LEU A 203 -5.33 -20.68 1.85
CA LEU A 203 -4.88 -20.50 3.23
C LEU A 203 -5.51 -21.52 4.18
N GLU A 204 -6.78 -21.87 3.97
CA GLU A 204 -7.49 -22.90 4.74
C GLU A 204 -6.95 -24.30 4.46
N GLU A 205 -6.65 -24.63 3.20
CA GLU A 205 -5.96 -25.89 2.83
C GLU A 205 -4.57 -25.97 3.45
N ARG A 206 -3.87 -24.84 3.54
CA ARG A 206 -2.49 -24.77 4.04
C ARG A 206 -2.38 -24.86 5.55
N PHE A 207 -3.26 -24.20 6.29
CA PHE A 207 -3.16 -24.04 7.74
C PHE A 207 -4.30 -24.74 8.50
N GLY A 208 -5.31 -25.25 7.80
CA GLY A 208 -6.42 -26.03 8.36
C GLY A 208 -7.21 -25.26 9.42
N GLU A 209 -7.58 -25.97 10.49
CA GLU A 209 -8.33 -25.42 11.62
C GLU A 209 -7.64 -24.21 12.26
N ALA A 210 -6.30 -24.16 12.22
CA ALA A 210 -5.57 -23.03 12.79
C ALA A 210 -5.90 -21.71 12.07
N TYR A 211 -6.25 -21.74 10.77
CA TYR A 211 -6.70 -20.58 10.02
C TYR A 211 -8.18 -20.24 10.25
N SER A 212 -9.06 -21.24 10.33
CA SER A 212 -10.49 -21.01 10.48
C SER A 212 -10.86 -20.35 11.81
N VAL A 213 -10.07 -20.61 12.87
CA VAL A 213 -10.24 -20.01 14.20
C VAL A 213 -9.61 -18.61 14.30
N LEU A 214 -8.81 -18.17 13.32
CA LEU A 214 -8.17 -16.86 13.40
C LEU A 214 -9.18 -15.71 13.41
N PRO A 215 -8.92 -14.67 14.22
CA PRO A 215 -9.58 -13.40 14.07
C PRO A 215 -9.47 -12.88 12.65
N ARG A 216 -10.47 -12.11 12.20
CA ARG A 216 -10.51 -11.51 10.86
C ARG A 216 -9.22 -10.79 10.51
N LEU A 217 -8.65 -10.02 11.44
CA LEU A 217 -7.38 -9.32 11.23
C LEU A 217 -6.24 -10.28 10.89
N GLY A 218 -6.15 -11.43 11.57
CA GLY A 218 -5.15 -12.46 11.27
C GLY A 218 -5.33 -13.03 9.85
N ARG A 219 -6.58 -13.33 9.47
CA ARG A 219 -6.91 -13.81 8.11
C ARG A 219 -6.58 -12.78 7.03
N LEU A 220 -6.86 -11.50 7.29
CA LEU A 220 -6.51 -10.39 6.39
C LEU A 220 -5.00 -10.26 6.20
N ILE A 221 -4.23 -10.36 7.28
CA ILE A 221 -2.76 -10.30 7.22
C ILE A 221 -2.23 -11.43 6.34
N LEU A 222 -2.71 -12.66 6.55
CA LEU A 222 -2.28 -13.82 5.75
C LEU A 222 -2.70 -13.70 4.28
N ALA A 223 -3.92 -13.21 4.00
CA ALA A 223 -4.38 -12.97 2.63
C ALA A 223 -3.56 -11.88 1.94
N THR A 224 -3.19 -10.83 2.68
CA THR A 224 -2.29 -9.77 2.18
C THR A 224 -0.89 -10.34 1.90
N ALA A 225 -0.36 -11.18 2.79
CA ALA A 225 0.94 -11.83 2.58
C ALA A 225 0.89 -12.83 1.41
N ALA A 226 -0.22 -13.52 1.18
CA ALA A 226 -0.39 -14.43 0.04
C ALA A 226 -0.39 -13.68 -1.30
N THR A 227 -1.11 -12.57 -1.36
CA THR A 227 -1.29 -11.76 -2.58
C THR A 227 -0.06 -10.86 -2.86
N GLU A 228 0.45 -10.18 -1.85
CA GLU A 228 1.55 -9.22 -1.98
C GLU A 228 2.94 -9.85 -1.75
N GLN A 229 3.02 -11.13 -1.38
CA GLN A 229 4.22 -11.89 -0.95
C GLN A 229 4.83 -11.43 0.37
N VAL A 230 4.73 -10.13 0.62
CA VAL A 230 5.33 -9.42 1.74
C VAL A 230 4.27 -8.51 2.35
N VAL A 231 4.21 -8.49 3.68
CA VAL A 231 3.36 -7.60 4.43
C VAL A 231 4.14 -6.86 5.50
N SER A 232 3.81 -5.60 5.73
CA SER A 232 4.38 -4.77 6.80
C SER A 232 3.28 -4.22 7.70
N HIS A 233 3.66 -3.75 8.89
CA HIS A 233 2.71 -3.10 9.81
C HIS A 233 2.02 -1.90 9.15
N GLY A 234 2.80 -1.03 8.50
CA GLY A 234 2.28 0.12 7.77
C GLY A 234 1.30 -0.30 6.66
N ARG A 235 1.62 -1.36 5.91
CA ARG A 235 0.74 -1.86 4.85
C ARG A 235 -0.62 -2.30 5.40
N ILE A 236 -0.64 -3.03 6.52
CA ILE A 236 -1.90 -3.46 7.15
C ILE A 236 -2.69 -2.27 7.66
N SER A 237 -2.03 -1.31 8.32
CA SER A 237 -2.67 -0.09 8.81
C SER A 237 -3.32 0.75 7.71
N GLU A 238 -2.85 0.65 6.46
CA GLU A 238 -3.49 1.33 5.32
C GLU A 238 -4.80 0.69 4.86
N ILE A 239 -4.93 -0.62 5.04
CA ILE A 239 -6.03 -1.42 4.46
C ILE A 239 -7.07 -1.83 5.50
N THR A 240 -6.75 -1.78 6.80
CA THR A 240 -7.69 -2.07 7.89
C THR A 240 -8.01 -0.85 8.76
N THR A 241 -9.10 -0.93 9.51
CA THR A 241 -9.50 0.03 10.56
C THR A 241 -9.05 -0.37 11.96
N ASP A 242 -8.43 -1.53 12.12
CA ASP A 242 -7.96 -2.03 13.42
C ASP A 242 -6.87 -1.11 13.99
N HIS A 243 -6.78 -1.05 15.32
CA HIS A 243 -5.81 -0.17 15.99
C HIS A 243 -4.38 -0.68 15.76
N SER A 244 -3.42 0.25 15.74
CA SER A 244 -2.00 -0.06 15.56
C SER A 244 -1.49 -1.14 16.53
N HIS A 245 -1.97 -1.12 17.78
CA HIS A 245 -1.65 -2.12 18.79
C HIS A 245 -2.15 -3.52 18.42
N ASP A 246 -3.40 -3.63 17.97
CA ASP A 246 -4.02 -4.91 17.58
C ASP A 246 -3.30 -5.51 16.38
N ILE A 247 -2.86 -4.68 15.43
CA ILE A 247 -2.04 -5.09 14.28
C ILE A 247 -0.71 -5.68 14.76
N THR A 248 -0.02 -5.02 15.69
CA THR A 248 1.24 -5.53 16.25
C THR A 248 1.04 -6.87 16.96
N VAL A 249 -0.01 -7.00 17.79
CA VAL A 249 -0.32 -8.25 18.50
C VAL A 249 -0.67 -9.36 17.52
N ALA A 250 -1.46 -9.08 16.48
CA ALA A 250 -1.82 -10.06 15.47
C ALA A 250 -0.60 -10.55 14.70
N LEU A 251 0.29 -9.66 14.26
CA LEU A 251 1.54 -10.02 13.58
C LEU A 251 2.43 -10.90 14.47
N GLN A 252 2.61 -10.53 15.74
CA GLN A 252 3.38 -11.32 16.70
C GLN A 252 2.77 -12.71 16.94
N SER A 253 1.44 -12.78 17.07
CA SER A 253 0.74 -14.06 17.26
C SER A 253 0.87 -14.97 16.03
N LEU A 254 0.77 -14.43 14.82
CA LEU A 254 0.91 -15.20 13.59
C LEU A 254 2.33 -15.74 13.42
N VAL A 255 3.35 -14.96 13.79
CA VAL A 255 4.74 -15.42 13.79
C VAL A 255 4.97 -16.51 14.83
N LYS A 256 4.46 -16.31 16.05
CA LYS A 256 4.56 -17.31 17.13
C LYS A 256 3.90 -18.64 16.74
N ASN A 257 2.79 -18.58 16.00
CA ASN A 257 2.06 -19.77 15.55
C ASN A 257 2.64 -20.37 14.25
N GLY A 258 3.77 -19.87 13.75
CA GLY A 258 4.41 -20.40 12.55
C GLY A 258 3.63 -20.16 11.25
N MET A 259 2.68 -19.22 11.24
CA MET A 259 1.89 -18.86 10.06
C MET A 259 2.51 -17.70 9.27
N LEU A 260 3.41 -16.96 9.90
CA LEU A 260 4.27 -15.96 9.28
C LEU A 260 5.71 -16.15 9.74
N GLU A 261 6.63 -15.75 8.89
CA GLU A 261 8.03 -15.53 9.23
C GLU A 261 8.30 -14.03 9.21
N ALA A 262 9.12 -13.56 10.16
CA ALA A 262 9.51 -12.16 10.25
C ALA A 262 10.94 -11.97 9.78
N ASN A 263 11.17 -10.94 8.98
CA ASN A 263 12.48 -10.48 8.54
C ASN A 263 12.70 -9.03 8.96
N GLY A 264 13.85 -8.76 9.56
CA GLY A 264 14.20 -7.45 10.10
C GLY A 264 13.64 -7.20 11.52
N HIS A 265 13.96 -6.02 12.06
CA HIS A 265 13.60 -5.62 13.43
C HIS A 265 12.97 -4.22 13.45
N GLY A 266 12.02 -4.01 14.37
CA GLY A 266 11.42 -2.69 14.61
C GLY A 266 10.49 -2.21 13.49
N ARG A 267 10.56 -0.91 13.15
CA ARG A 267 9.65 -0.25 12.18
C ARG A 267 9.80 -0.74 10.73
N GLY A 268 10.93 -1.35 10.40
CA GLY A 268 11.19 -1.93 9.08
C GLY A 268 10.96 -3.44 9.02
N ALA A 269 10.31 -4.03 10.03
CA ALA A 269 10.02 -5.46 10.03
C ALA A 269 9.01 -5.80 8.94
N VAL A 270 9.35 -6.84 8.19
CA VAL A 270 8.57 -7.35 7.06
C VAL A 270 8.22 -8.80 7.36
N TYR A 271 7.00 -9.19 7.00
CA TYR A 271 6.48 -10.53 7.27
C TYR A 271 6.09 -11.20 5.95
N HIS A 272 6.26 -12.51 5.88
CA HIS A 272 5.93 -13.32 4.72
C HIS A 272 5.40 -14.68 5.16
N LEU A 273 4.69 -15.36 4.26
CA LEU A 273 4.24 -16.73 4.54
C LEU A 273 5.45 -17.68 4.61
N PRO A 274 5.46 -18.66 5.52
CA PRO A 274 6.53 -19.65 5.62
C PRO A 274 6.82 -20.30 4.27
N GLY A 275 8.07 -20.60 3.92
CA GLY A 275 8.38 -21.24 2.64
C GLY A 275 7.98 -20.46 1.38
N ALA A 276 7.49 -19.22 1.48
CA ALA A 276 7.52 -18.29 0.37
C ALA A 276 9.01 -18.06 0.08
N GLY A 277 9.52 -18.65 -1.00
CA GLY A 277 10.91 -18.55 -1.42
C GLY A 277 11.24 -17.12 -1.80
N MET A 278 11.40 -16.24 -0.82
CA MET A 278 11.82 -14.89 -1.07
C MET A 278 13.28 -14.95 -1.48
N PRO A 279 13.61 -14.54 -2.72
CA PRO A 279 15.00 -14.49 -3.12
C PRO A 279 15.75 -13.57 -2.18
N THR A 280 16.81 -14.03 -1.55
CA THR A 280 17.79 -13.12 -0.96
C THR A 280 18.62 -12.48 -2.08
N PRO A 281 19.19 -11.28 -1.87
CA PRO A 281 20.12 -10.70 -2.82
C PRO A 281 21.30 -11.64 -3.18
N GLU A 282 21.67 -12.55 -2.27
CA GLU A 282 22.69 -13.59 -2.49
C GLU A 282 22.24 -14.67 -3.47
N GLN A 283 21.02 -15.15 -3.33
CA GLN A 283 20.45 -16.18 -4.21
C GLN A 283 20.20 -15.66 -5.63
N VAL A 284 19.96 -14.36 -5.79
CA VAL A 284 19.67 -13.76 -7.10
C VAL A 284 20.92 -13.26 -7.79
N PHE A 285 21.83 -12.59 -7.09
CA PHE A 285 22.99 -11.96 -7.73
C PHE A 285 24.31 -12.68 -7.51
N GLY A 286 24.31 -13.77 -6.74
CA GLY A 286 25.51 -14.52 -6.41
C GLY A 286 26.40 -13.83 -5.36
N VAL A 287 27.42 -14.57 -4.93
CA VAL A 287 28.53 -14.06 -4.10
C VAL A 287 29.62 -13.59 -5.06
N SER A 288 30.00 -12.31 -4.98
CA SER A 288 31.27 -11.87 -5.57
C SER A 288 32.40 -12.47 -4.73
N ILE A 289 33.11 -13.48 -5.27
CA ILE A 289 34.40 -13.90 -4.72
C ILE A 289 35.32 -12.68 -4.87
N GLY A 290 35.54 -11.98 -3.76
CA GLY A 290 36.50 -10.89 -3.70
C GLY A 290 37.87 -11.42 -4.08
N VAL A 291 38.43 -10.86 -5.16
CA VAL A 291 39.82 -11.00 -5.54
C VAL A 291 40.65 -10.26 -4.50
N ASP A 292 41.24 -10.99 -3.57
CA ASP A 292 42.47 -10.59 -2.89
C ASP A 292 43.53 -11.65 -3.21
N GLN A 293 44.24 -11.45 -4.31
CA GLN A 293 45.62 -11.95 -4.42
C GLN A 293 46.51 -10.99 -3.63
N PRO A 294 47.44 -11.54 -2.85
CA PRO A 294 48.81 -11.08 -2.96
C PRO A 294 49.72 -12.23 -3.40
N SER A 295 50.59 -11.85 -4.31
CA SER A 295 51.72 -12.57 -4.90
C SER A 295 52.59 -13.33 -3.90
N SER A 296 53.01 -14.51 -4.34
CA SER A 296 54.13 -15.29 -3.81
C SER A 296 55.48 -14.59 -3.98
N GLU A 297 56.30 -14.54 -2.93
CA GLU A 297 57.74 -14.79 -3.01
C GLU A 297 58.37 -15.15 -1.63
N ASP A 298 59.02 -16.31 -1.65
CA ASP A 298 60.07 -16.96 -0.86
C ASP A 298 60.47 -16.60 0.61
N ARG A 299 60.41 -17.68 1.42
CA ARG A 299 61.43 -18.28 2.32
C ARG A 299 62.23 -17.40 3.31
N VAL A 300 62.15 -17.74 4.60
CA VAL A 300 63.18 -18.48 5.40
C VAL A 300 62.78 -18.53 6.89
N SER A 301 63.17 -19.63 7.54
CA SER A 301 63.00 -20.01 8.95
C SER A 301 63.33 -18.95 10.01
N GLY A 302 62.64 -18.99 11.16
CA GLY A 302 63.08 -18.26 12.36
C GLY A 302 62.24 -18.52 13.61
N GLN A 303 62.67 -19.47 14.40
CA GLN A 303 62.23 -19.82 15.75
C GLN A 303 62.57 -18.70 16.77
N LYS A 304 61.69 -18.45 17.78
CA LYS A 304 61.92 -17.93 19.17
C LYS A 304 60.67 -17.16 19.66
N THR A 305 59.89 -17.60 20.66
CA THR A 305 60.06 -17.66 22.14
C THR A 305 60.17 -16.32 22.88
N TYR A 306 59.41 -16.24 24.00
CA TYR A 306 59.48 -15.29 25.14
C TYR A 306 58.95 -13.87 24.86
N SER A 307 58.41 -13.07 25.79
CA SER A 307 58.05 -13.07 27.23
C SER A 307 57.34 -11.72 27.42
N GLY A 308 56.20 -11.57 28.10
CA GLY A 308 56.19 -11.28 29.54
C GLY A 308 55.77 -9.82 29.83
N ASP A 309 55.06 -9.69 30.96
CA ASP A 309 54.68 -8.50 31.76
C ASP A 309 53.53 -7.61 31.28
N LYS A 310 52.41 -7.45 32.00
CA LYS A 310 52.04 -7.23 33.43
C LYS A 310 51.85 -5.74 33.80
N SER A 311 50.73 -5.53 34.50
CA SER A 311 50.37 -4.43 35.42
C SER A 311 49.84 -3.14 34.76
N ASN A 312 48.87 -2.39 35.30
CA ASN A 312 48.03 -2.49 36.51
C ASN A 312 46.94 -1.38 36.48
N TYR A 313 46.02 -1.46 37.46
CA TYR A 313 45.00 -0.49 37.94
C TYR A 313 43.61 -0.59 37.28
N SER A 314 42.52 -1.04 37.94
CA SER A 314 41.97 -0.95 39.32
C SER A 314 40.81 0.05 39.37
N GLY A 315 39.66 -0.44 39.82
CA GLY A 315 38.42 0.30 40.02
C GLY A 315 37.32 -0.62 40.59
N ASP A 316 37.51 -1.01 41.85
CA ASP A 316 36.52 -1.48 42.85
C ASP A 316 35.21 -0.63 42.86
N SER A 317 34.03 -1.06 43.34
CA SER A 317 33.54 -2.31 43.96
C SER A 317 31.99 -2.22 44.14
N ALA A 318 31.34 -3.40 44.24
CA ALA A 318 30.22 -3.77 45.15
C ALA A 318 28.80 -3.15 44.94
N ASN A 319 27.65 -3.83 45.08
CA ASN A 319 27.27 -5.11 45.72
C ASN A 319 25.86 -5.55 45.23
N TYR A 320 25.63 -6.84 44.96
CA TYR A 320 24.54 -7.64 45.56
C TYR A 320 24.76 -9.15 45.32
N SER A 321 24.83 -9.90 46.42
CA SER A 321 24.84 -11.36 46.64
C SER A 321 23.38 -11.86 46.80
N GLY A 322 22.94 -13.11 46.71
CA GLY A 322 23.43 -14.48 46.42
C GLY A 322 22.19 -15.24 45.87
N ASP A 323 22.26 -16.42 45.26
CA ASP A 323 22.53 -17.69 45.92
C ASP A 323 22.96 -18.76 44.90
N THR A 324 23.76 -19.69 45.40
CA THR A 324 24.40 -20.83 44.72
C THR A 324 23.62 -22.12 45.02
N GLU A 325 23.71 -23.12 44.14
CA GLU A 325 23.82 -24.59 44.36
C GLU A 325 23.45 -25.32 43.03
N VAL A 326 24.42 -25.69 42.16
CA VAL A 326 25.23 -26.94 42.10
C VAL A 326 24.49 -28.14 41.47
N TYR A 327 24.88 -28.55 40.25
CA TYR A 327 25.47 -29.88 39.97
C TYR A 327 26.07 -30.02 38.55
N SER A 328 27.19 -30.75 38.52
CA SER A 328 28.17 -30.98 37.46
C SER A 328 27.71 -31.84 36.27
N GLY A 329 28.42 -31.70 35.15
CA GLY A 329 28.42 -32.67 34.05
C GLY A 329 29.47 -32.37 32.98
N ASP A 330 30.70 -32.82 33.21
CA ASP A 330 31.77 -32.91 32.22
C ASP A 330 31.31 -33.65 30.95
N LYS A 331 31.58 -33.08 29.77
CA LYS A 331 32.04 -33.83 28.58
C LYS A 331 32.50 -32.91 27.44
N ALA A 332 33.73 -33.18 27.00
CA ALA A 332 34.42 -32.56 25.88
C ALA A 332 33.65 -32.67 24.54
N PRO A 333 33.87 -31.74 23.59
CA PRO A 333 33.30 -31.85 22.26
C PRO A 333 34.03 -32.93 21.45
N GLN A 334 33.34 -34.03 21.16
CA GLN A 334 33.80 -35.04 20.22
C GLN A 334 33.49 -34.63 18.79
N SER A 335 34.55 -34.45 18.00
CA SER A 335 34.52 -34.44 16.55
C SER A 335 34.39 -35.87 16.00
N ILE A 336 33.29 -36.16 15.31
CA ILE A 336 33.11 -37.26 14.33
C ILE A 336 32.04 -36.72 13.36
N GLY A 337 32.16 -36.62 12.04
CA GLY A 337 33.01 -37.26 11.06
C GLY A 337 32.13 -37.97 10.01
N LYS A 338 31.99 -37.36 8.82
CA LYS A 338 31.42 -37.85 7.53
C LYS A 338 29.88 -37.77 7.38
N ALA A 339 29.31 -37.46 6.19
CA ALA A 339 29.76 -37.75 4.83
C ALA A 339 29.41 -36.64 3.80
N PRO A 340 30.11 -36.59 2.65
CA PRO A 340 29.99 -35.53 1.66
C PRO A 340 28.82 -35.79 0.71
N TYR A 341 28.00 -34.76 0.47
CA TYR A 341 27.10 -34.76 -0.69
C TYR A 341 27.93 -34.44 -1.93
N SER A 342 28.35 -35.49 -2.63
CA SER A 342 28.67 -35.44 -4.05
C SER A 342 27.36 -35.60 -4.83
N GLY A 343 26.98 -34.60 -5.62
CA GLY A 343 25.82 -34.66 -6.51
C GLY A 343 25.56 -33.30 -7.15
N ASP A 344 26.16 -33.12 -8.32
CA ASP A 344 25.91 -32.09 -9.33
C ASP A 344 26.25 -30.64 -9.01
N SER A 345 27.49 -30.33 -9.39
CA SER A 345 27.84 -29.10 -10.09
C SER A 345 26.90 -28.89 -11.29
N ASP A 346 25.72 -28.32 -11.05
CA ASP A 346 25.00 -27.63 -12.10
C ASP A 346 25.25 -26.14 -11.91
N SER A 347 26.05 -25.60 -12.83
CA SER A 347 26.29 -24.18 -12.98
C SER A 347 24.99 -23.40 -12.78
N THR A 348 25.00 -22.40 -11.90
CA THR A 348 24.04 -21.30 -11.97
C THR A 348 24.21 -20.65 -13.33
N VAL A 349 23.51 -21.17 -14.35
CA VAL A 349 23.48 -20.56 -15.68
C VAL A 349 22.82 -19.21 -15.45
N ASP A 350 23.62 -18.14 -15.49
CA ASP A 350 23.20 -16.76 -15.62
C ASP A 350 22.28 -16.66 -16.84
N ARG A 351 20.99 -16.98 -16.66
CA ARG A 351 19.98 -16.86 -17.71
C ARG A 351 19.78 -15.37 -17.94
N ARG A 352 20.43 -14.85 -18.97
CA ARG A 352 20.30 -13.45 -19.40
C ARG A 352 19.34 -13.36 -20.58
N ASP A 353 18.63 -12.25 -20.67
CA ASP A 353 17.81 -11.96 -21.83
C ASP A 353 18.65 -11.39 -22.99
N ALA A 354 17.98 -11.08 -24.11
CA ALA A 354 18.61 -10.48 -25.30
C ALA A 354 19.25 -9.10 -25.05
N PHE A 355 19.00 -8.48 -23.89
CA PHE A 355 19.56 -7.19 -23.49
C PHE A 355 20.67 -7.33 -22.43
N GLY A 356 21.01 -8.57 -22.03
CA GLY A 356 22.04 -8.84 -21.02
C GLY A 356 21.55 -8.74 -19.57
N ARG A 357 20.25 -8.52 -19.36
CA ARG A 357 19.61 -8.43 -18.04
C ARG A 357 19.45 -9.81 -17.44
N LEU A 358 19.67 -9.93 -16.14
CA LEU A 358 19.53 -11.19 -15.41
C LEU A 358 18.05 -11.59 -15.31
N ILE A 359 17.72 -12.78 -15.76
CA ILE A 359 16.42 -13.42 -15.57
C ILE A 359 16.56 -14.41 -14.41
N SER A 360 15.97 -14.06 -13.27
CA SER A 360 15.84 -14.98 -12.14
C SER A 360 14.37 -15.37 -12.00
N PRO A 361 14.04 -16.68 -11.88
CA PRO A 361 12.67 -17.11 -11.60
C PRO A 361 12.15 -16.58 -10.26
N ALA A 362 13.03 -16.09 -9.39
CA ALA A 362 12.66 -15.52 -8.10
C ALA A 362 12.27 -14.03 -8.19
N LEU A 363 12.61 -13.33 -9.28
CA LEU A 363 12.20 -11.95 -9.51
C LEU A 363 11.07 -11.86 -10.54
N LYS A 364 10.11 -10.96 -10.30
CA LYS A 364 8.98 -10.71 -11.20
C LYS A 364 9.36 -9.99 -12.51
N ALA A 365 10.59 -9.51 -12.63
CA ALA A 365 11.10 -8.80 -13.80
C ALA A 365 12.62 -9.02 -13.94
N PRO A 366 13.20 -8.82 -15.14
CA PRO A 366 14.64 -8.89 -15.33
C PRO A 366 15.39 -7.85 -14.49
N ALA A 367 16.61 -8.17 -14.07
CA ALA A 367 17.41 -7.33 -13.19
C ALA A 367 18.75 -6.90 -13.80
N ILE A 368 19.11 -5.63 -13.57
CA ILE A 368 20.40 -5.04 -13.92
C ILE A 368 21.25 -4.94 -12.65
N HIS A 369 22.19 -5.89 -12.52
CA HIS A 369 23.15 -5.95 -11.40
C HIS A 369 24.58 -5.54 -11.79
N HIS A 370 24.95 -5.72 -13.05
CA HIS A 370 26.23 -5.29 -13.61
C HIS A 370 26.00 -4.66 -14.99
N LEU A 371 26.50 -3.46 -15.21
CA LEU A 371 26.34 -2.76 -16.50
C LEU A 371 27.19 -3.39 -17.61
N GLU A 372 28.31 -4.02 -17.27
CA GLU A 372 29.22 -4.70 -18.20
C GLU A 372 28.56 -5.85 -18.98
N ASN A 373 27.50 -6.44 -18.43
CA ASN A 373 26.80 -7.56 -19.04
C ASN A 373 25.70 -7.12 -20.02
N LEU A 374 25.41 -5.83 -20.12
CA LEU A 374 24.38 -5.31 -21.01
C LEU A 374 24.88 -5.25 -22.45
N THR A 375 23.96 -5.39 -23.42
CA THR A 375 24.33 -5.16 -24.82
C THR A 375 24.69 -3.69 -25.04
N PRO A 376 25.66 -3.37 -25.93
CA PRO A 376 26.09 -1.99 -26.16
C PRO A 376 24.94 -1.05 -26.54
N GLU A 377 23.99 -1.51 -27.36
CA GLU A 377 22.83 -0.72 -27.78
C GLU A 377 21.92 -0.40 -26.60
N PHE A 378 21.72 -1.38 -25.71
CA PHE A 378 20.87 -1.22 -24.54
C PHE A 378 21.53 -0.33 -23.48
N TYR A 379 22.82 -0.49 -23.25
CA TYR A 379 23.60 0.39 -22.38
C TYR A 379 23.58 1.85 -22.87
N GLN A 380 23.74 2.07 -24.18
CA GLN A 380 23.65 3.42 -24.77
C GLN A 380 22.27 4.03 -24.56
N LYS A 381 21.19 3.25 -24.70
CA LYS A 381 19.83 3.70 -24.42
C LYS A 381 19.65 4.14 -22.96
N LEU A 382 20.15 3.37 -22.00
CA LEU A 382 20.09 3.73 -20.58
C LEU A 382 20.95 4.96 -20.28
N SER A 383 22.14 5.05 -20.87
CA SER A 383 23.05 6.18 -20.73
C SER A 383 22.43 7.48 -21.28
N ALA A 384 21.73 7.42 -22.42
CA ALA A 384 21.01 8.57 -22.98
C ALA A 384 19.86 9.04 -22.06
N ILE A 385 19.21 8.13 -21.34
CA ILE A 385 18.20 8.50 -20.33
C ILE A 385 18.86 9.20 -19.13
N ALA A 386 20.05 8.76 -18.73
CA ALA A 386 20.79 9.28 -17.59
C ALA A 386 21.66 10.52 -17.89
N GLU A 387 21.88 10.85 -19.17
CA GLU A 387 22.72 11.95 -19.65
C GLU A 387 22.46 13.31 -18.97
N PRO A 388 21.20 13.73 -18.69
CA PRO A 388 20.96 14.98 -17.97
C PRO A 388 21.57 15.00 -16.56
N SER A 389 21.64 13.83 -15.90
CA SER A 389 22.27 13.67 -14.57
C SER A 389 23.80 13.71 -14.62
N ALA A 390 24.36 13.21 -15.73
CA ALA A 390 25.80 13.17 -15.98
C ALA A 390 26.37 14.56 -16.30
N THR A 391 25.65 15.34 -17.09
CA THR A 391 26.09 16.66 -17.59
C THR A 391 25.90 17.78 -16.57
N SER A 392 24.86 17.71 -15.73
CA SER A 392 24.61 18.73 -14.70
C SER A 392 24.89 18.21 -13.29
N LYS A 393 25.70 18.95 -12.52
CA LYS A 393 25.88 18.69 -11.07
C LYS A 393 24.68 19.12 -10.23
N ARG A 394 23.81 20.00 -10.74
CA ARG A 394 22.61 20.49 -10.06
C ARG A 394 21.38 20.26 -10.95
N LEU A 395 20.67 19.16 -10.70
CA LEU A 395 19.37 18.91 -11.31
C LEU A 395 18.26 19.27 -10.33
N ALA A 396 17.13 19.70 -10.87
CA ALA A 396 15.91 19.79 -10.10
C ALA A 396 15.52 18.39 -9.57
N PRO A 397 15.08 18.27 -8.31
CA PRO A 397 14.73 16.97 -7.72
C PRO A 397 13.70 16.19 -8.54
N GLU A 398 12.72 16.88 -9.14
CA GLU A 398 11.68 16.25 -9.95
C GLU A 398 12.23 15.66 -11.26
N THR A 399 13.20 16.32 -11.89
CA THR A 399 13.88 15.78 -13.08
C THR A 399 14.66 14.52 -12.72
N MET A 400 15.33 14.50 -11.56
CA MET A 400 16.07 13.33 -11.08
C MET A 400 15.14 12.14 -10.83
N LYS A 401 14.01 12.36 -10.14
CA LYS A 401 12.98 11.33 -9.92
C LYS A 401 12.46 10.78 -11.25
N ALA A 402 12.16 11.65 -12.21
CA ALA A 402 11.68 11.22 -13.54
C ALA A 402 12.69 10.35 -14.30
N ILE A 403 13.99 10.65 -14.21
CA ILE A 403 15.05 9.82 -14.80
C ILE A 403 15.09 8.45 -14.11
N ILE A 404 15.07 8.41 -12.77
CA ILE A 404 15.08 7.16 -12.01
C ILE A 404 13.89 6.26 -12.39
N LEU A 405 12.68 6.83 -12.49
CA LEU A 405 11.48 6.08 -12.92
C LEU A 405 11.61 5.52 -14.33
N ARG A 406 12.23 6.26 -15.25
CA ARG A 406 12.47 5.78 -16.62
C ARG A 406 13.50 4.65 -16.67
N LEU A 407 14.55 4.72 -15.86
CA LEU A 407 15.58 3.67 -15.77
C LEU A 407 15.02 2.38 -15.15
N CYS A 408 14.14 2.51 -14.14
CA CYS A 408 13.52 1.41 -13.42
C CYS A 408 12.22 0.89 -14.07
N ASN A 409 11.86 1.39 -15.26
CA ASN A 409 10.64 0.96 -15.94
C ASN A 409 10.83 -0.41 -16.60
N GLY A 410 10.02 -1.40 -16.24
CA GLY A 410 10.06 -2.75 -16.81
C GLY A 410 11.20 -3.65 -16.34
N GLN A 411 12.00 -3.19 -15.37
CA GLN A 411 13.20 -3.91 -14.91
C GLN A 411 13.66 -3.45 -13.54
N TYR A 412 14.24 -4.37 -12.77
CA TYR A 412 14.92 -4.06 -11.53
C TYR A 412 16.30 -3.48 -11.83
N VAL A 413 16.66 -2.37 -11.17
CA VAL A 413 18.01 -1.79 -11.26
C VAL A 413 18.61 -1.70 -9.87
N THR A 414 19.79 -2.27 -9.68
CA THR A 414 20.50 -2.22 -8.40
C THR A 414 20.96 -0.81 -8.04
N ARG A 415 21.13 -0.55 -6.74
CA ARG A 415 21.63 0.73 -6.24
C ARG A 415 22.98 1.12 -6.83
N SER A 416 23.88 0.14 -7.03
CA SER A 416 25.19 0.33 -7.66
C SER A 416 25.05 0.76 -9.12
N CYS A 417 24.23 0.06 -9.91
CA CYS A 417 24.01 0.42 -11.32
C CYS A 417 23.35 1.80 -11.48
N LEU A 418 22.40 2.16 -10.62
CA LEU A 418 21.82 3.51 -10.63
C LEU A 418 22.86 4.58 -10.28
N ALA A 419 23.72 4.33 -9.30
CA ALA A 419 24.80 5.24 -8.92
C ALA A 419 25.78 5.49 -10.07
N GLU A 420 26.15 4.42 -10.79
CA GLU A 420 27.04 4.48 -11.94
C GLU A 420 26.40 5.21 -13.13
N LEU A 421 25.17 4.83 -13.53
CA LEU A 421 24.46 5.48 -14.64
C LEU A 421 24.22 6.98 -14.38
N LEU A 422 23.88 7.36 -13.15
CA LEU A 422 23.53 8.73 -12.80
C LEU A 422 24.73 9.58 -12.39
N HIS A 423 25.93 9.00 -12.30
CA HIS A 423 27.14 9.61 -11.74
C HIS A 423 26.88 10.28 -10.39
N ARG A 424 26.31 9.52 -9.45
CA ARG A 424 26.02 9.94 -8.06
C ARG A 424 26.45 8.84 -7.09
N THR A 425 26.63 9.19 -5.83
CA THR A 425 26.96 8.15 -4.82
C THR A 425 25.71 7.35 -4.44
N ALA A 426 25.88 6.05 -4.25
CA ALA A 426 24.81 5.13 -3.88
C ALA A 426 24.05 5.58 -2.61
N ASP A 427 24.78 6.11 -1.62
CA ASP A 427 24.18 6.56 -0.35
C ASP A 427 23.39 7.87 -0.53
N THR A 428 23.91 8.82 -1.30
CA THR A 428 23.14 10.06 -1.60
C THR A 428 21.86 9.77 -2.36
N LEU A 429 21.90 8.86 -3.34
CA LEU A 429 20.71 8.44 -4.09
C LEU A 429 19.68 7.80 -3.17
N ARG A 430 20.13 6.93 -2.26
CA ARG A 430 19.26 6.26 -1.32
C ARG A 430 18.52 7.23 -0.41
N HIS A 431 19.25 8.12 0.26
CA HIS A 431 18.67 9.00 1.26
C HIS A 431 17.83 10.13 0.66
N GLN A 432 18.23 10.69 -0.48
CA GLN A 432 17.54 11.84 -1.07
C GLN A 432 16.39 11.47 -2.02
N TYR A 433 16.48 10.32 -2.70
CA TYR A 433 15.54 9.96 -3.76
C TYR A 433 14.90 8.60 -3.52
N LEU A 434 15.68 7.51 -3.50
CA LEU A 434 15.12 6.16 -3.54
C LEU A 434 14.25 5.84 -2.31
N SER A 435 14.63 6.29 -1.11
CA SER A 435 13.80 6.07 0.09
C SER A 435 12.49 6.85 0.00
N VAL A 436 12.54 8.11 -0.42
CA VAL A 436 11.36 8.97 -0.62
C VAL A 436 10.44 8.40 -1.71
N MET A 437 11.02 7.89 -2.79
CA MET A 437 10.30 7.30 -3.93
C MET A 437 9.68 5.93 -3.60
N VAL A 438 10.21 5.21 -2.62
CA VAL A 438 9.57 4.00 -2.09
C VAL A 438 8.44 4.39 -1.14
N GLU A 439 8.62 5.43 -0.32
CA GLU A 439 7.57 5.97 0.57
C GLU A 439 6.37 6.55 -0.21
N ASP A 440 6.63 7.28 -1.30
CA ASP A 440 5.59 7.83 -2.19
C ASP A 440 5.02 6.81 -3.19
N LYS A 441 5.48 5.55 -3.12
CA LYS A 441 5.05 4.39 -3.92
C LYS A 441 5.34 4.51 -5.42
N SER A 442 6.20 5.43 -5.85
CA SER A 442 6.67 5.49 -7.23
C SER A 442 7.64 4.35 -7.58
N LEU A 443 8.39 3.82 -6.60
CA LEU A 443 9.28 2.66 -6.73
C LEU A 443 8.91 1.52 -5.77
N THR A 444 9.24 0.29 -6.16
CA THR A 444 9.13 -0.94 -5.37
C THR A 444 10.49 -1.62 -5.23
N LEU A 445 10.77 -2.19 -4.05
CA LEU A 445 12.01 -2.92 -3.74
C LEU A 445 11.98 -4.34 -4.31
N ALA A 446 13.10 -4.81 -4.84
CA ALA A 446 13.30 -6.20 -5.25
C ALA A 446 13.39 -7.14 -4.05
N PHE A 447 13.98 -6.67 -2.95
CA PHE A 447 14.23 -7.45 -1.73
C PHE A 447 13.66 -6.72 -0.51
N PRO A 448 12.33 -6.68 -0.32
CA PRO A 448 11.72 -5.97 0.79
C PRO A 448 12.24 -6.40 2.18
N GLN A 449 12.66 -7.66 2.30
CA GLN A 449 13.21 -8.24 3.53
C GLN A 449 14.61 -7.69 3.92
N SER A 450 15.35 -7.17 2.94
CA SER A 450 16.70 -6.62 3.15
C SER A 450 16.79 -5.20 2.55
N PRO A 451 16.01 -4.23 3.06
CA PRO A 451 15.90 -2.89 2.47
C PRO A 451 17.24 -2.14 2.49
N ASN A 452 18.11 -2.47 3.44
CA ASN A 452 19.42 -1.85 3.63
C ASN A 452 20.54 -2.53 2.85
N ASP A 453 20.30 -3.67 2.18
CA ASP A 453 21.33 -4.40 1.47
C ASP A 453 21.95 -3.54 0.36
N LYS A 454 23.26 -3.72 0.12
CA LYS A 454 23.98 -3.00 -0.93
C LYS A 454 23.50 -3.41 -2.33
N ARG A 455 23.03 -4.64 -2.47
CA ARG A 455 22.48 -5.24 -3.69
C ARG A 455 20.97 -5.00 -3.84
N GLN A 456 20.36 -4.17 -2.99
CA GLN A 456 18.96 -3.80 -3.17
C GLN A 456 18.73 -3.23 -4.59
N ALA A 457 17.64 -3.65 -5.22
CA ALA A 457 17.24 -3.19 -6.54
C ALA A 457 15.83 -2.60 -6.53
N TYR A 458 15.55 -1.74 -7.50
CA TYR A 458 14.32 -0.94 -7.55
C TYR A 458 13.66 -1.09 -8.91
N ILE A 459 12.33 -1.17 -8.92
CA ILE A 459 11.50 -1.17 -10.13
C ILE A 459 10.38 -0.12 -9.97
N THR A 460 9.91 0.45 -11.07
CA THR A 460 8.74 1.33 -11.05
C THR A 460 7.48 0.56 -10.68
N THR A 461 6.72 1.04 -9.69
CA THR A 461 5.56 0.33 -9.14
C THR A 461 4.47 0.10 -10.19
N SER A 462 4.20 1.07 -11.07
CA SER A 462 3.22 0.92 -12.16
C SER A 462 3.61 -0.21 -13.12
N SER A 463 4.89 -0.30 -13.45
CA SER A 463 5.40 -1.35 -14.34
C SER A 463 5.30 -2.74 -13.71
N LEU A 464 5.53 -2.85 -12.39
CA LEU A 464 5.37 -4.11 -11.68
C LEU A 464 3.90 -4.55 -11.62
N GLN A 465 2.95 -3.62 -11.54
CA GLN A 465 1.51 -3.90 -11.56
C GLN A 465 1.04 -4.35 -12.96
N GLU A 466 1.54 -3.73 -14.03
CA GLU A 466 1.26 -4.12 -15.42
C GLU A 466 1.75 -5.55 -15.73
N LEU A 467 2.79 -6.02 -15.06
CA LEU A 467 3.28 -7.41 -15.19
C LEU A 467 2.45 -8.42 -14.38
N GLN A 468 1.55 -7.96 -13.51
CA GLN A 468 0.69 -8.81 -12.65
C GLN A 468 -0.76 -8.88 -13.12
N GLY A 469 -1.22 -7.92 -13.92
CA GLY A 469 -2.52 -7.96 -14.60
C GLY A 469 -2.45 -8.72 -15.91
#